data_AF-A0A9X5U604-F1
#
_entry.id   AF-A0A9X5U604-F1
#
_cell.length_a   1.000
_cell.length_b   1.000
_cell.length_c   1.000
_cell.angle_alpha   90.00
_cell.angle_beta   90.00
_cell.angle_gamma   90.00
#
_symmetry.space_group_name_H-M   'P 1'
#
loop_
_entity.id
_entity.type
_entity.pdbx_description
1 polymer ?
#
loop_
_entity_poly.entity_id
_entity_poly.type
_entity_poly.pdbx_seq_one_letter_code
_entity_poly.pdbx_strand_id
1 'polypeptide(L)' 'MSQILELIQNEPIGVVEETLDFLLYECSIDDAPTTEEVEQWRDILNGRGNKFIRLAAICQTWLDEEQK' A
#
# COMPACT_ATOMS: atom_id res chain seq x y z
N MET A 1 1.15 7.98 10.18
CA MET A 1 0.12 7.76 9.15
C MET A 1 -0.72 6.53 9.47
N SER A 2 -1.62 6.62 10.45
CA SER A 2 -2.50 5.49 10.84
C SER A 2 -3.76 5.39 9.97
N GLN A 3 -4.16 6.50 9.34
CA GLN A 3 -5.40 6.56 8.56
C GLN A 3 -5.39 5.66 7.34
N ILE A 4 -4.25 5.50 6.66
CA ILE A 4 -4.15 4.60 5.51
C ILE A 4 -4.22 3.13 5.95
N LEU A 5 -3.63 2.77 7.09
CA LEU A 5 -3.75 1.42 7.65
C LEU A 5 -5.21 1.10 8.01
N GLU A 6 -5.90 2.04 8.65
CA GLU A 6 -7.32 1.90 8.97
C GLU A 6 -8.18 1.83 7.70
N LEU A 7 -7.85 2.61 6.66
CA LEU A 7 -8.50 2.57 5.36
C LEU A 7 -8.29 1.19 4.72
N ILE A 8 -7.04 0.71 4.62
CA ILE A 8 -6.71 -0.62 4.10
C ILE A 8 -7.45 -1.73 4.86
N GLN A 9 -7.69 -1.55 6.17
CA GLN A 9 -8.33 -2.54 7.03
C GLN A 9 -9.86 -2.46 7.08
N ASN A 10 -10.48 -1.32 6.80
CA ASN A 10 -11.94 -1.14 6.89
C ASN A 10 -12.59 -1.00 5.51
N GLU A 11 -11.92 -0.35 4.56
CA GLU A 11 -12.47 -0.07 3.25
C GLU A 11 -12.44 -1.30 2.31
N PRO A 12 -13.27 -1.28 1.26
CA PRO A 12 -13.27 -2.31 0.23
C PRO A 12 -12.04 -2.22 -0.67
N ILE A 13 -11.71 -3.36 -1.30
CA ILE A 13 -10.56 -3.52 -2.20
C ILE A 13 -10.43 -2.40 -3.25
N GLY A 14 -11.54 -1.92 -3.84
CA GLY A 14 -11.51 -0.87 -4.86
C GLY A 14 -10.97 0.46 -4.33
N VAL A 15 -11.47 0.90 -3.19
CA VAL A 15 -11.01 2.15 -2.53
C VAL A 15 -9.55 2.01 -2.09
N VAL A 16 -9.19 0.85 -1.57
CA VAL A 16 -7.81 0.57 -1.16
C VAL A 16 -6.84 0.56 -2.34
N GLU A 17 -7.24 -0.04 -3.47
CA GLU A 17 -6.46 -0.07 -4.71
C GLU A 17 -6.24 1.34 -5.26
N GLU A 18 -7.31 2.13 -5.40
CA GLU A 18 -7.23 3.52 -5.89
C GLU A 18 -6.34 4.38 -4.98
N THR A 19 -6.47 4.22 -3.66
CA THR A 19 -5.65 4.97 -2.70
C THR A 19 -4.18 4.58 -2.78
N LEU A 20 -3.88 3.27 -2.88
CA LEU A 20 -2.50 2.77 -3.02
C LEU A 20 -1.87 3.21 -4.34
N ASP A 21 -2.61 3.10 -5.44
CA ASP A 21 -2.13 3.52 -6.75
C ASP A 21 -1.81 5.03 -6.76
N PHE A 22 -2.70 5.83 -6.17
CA PHE A 22 -2.46 7.27 -6.01
C PHE A 22 -1.22 7.54 -5.15
N LEU A 23 -1.07 6.89 -3.99
CA LEU A 23 0.05 7.12 -3.09
C LEU A 23 1.40 6.67 -3.68
N LEU A 24 1.42 5.56 -4.42
CA LEU A 24 2.65 4.97 -4.96
C LEU A 24 3.08 5.61 -6.28
N TYR A 25 2.13 6.04 -7.12
CA TYR A 25 2.41 6.50 -8.49
C TYR A 25 2.00 7.95 -8.78
N GLU A 26 0.97 8.47 -8.12
CA GLU A 26 0.50 9.86 -8.35
C GLU A 26 0.96 10.87 -7.29
N CYS A 27 1.39 10.40 -6.11
CA CYS A 27 1.91 11.27 -5.07
C CYS A 27 3.24 11.88 -5.52
N SER A 28 3.37 13.21 -5.47
CA SER A 28 4.66 13.86 -5.72
C SER A 28 5.69 13.36 -4.70
N ILE A 29 6.93 13.15 -5.14
CA ILE A 29 8.06 12.57 -4.38
C ILE A 29 8.25 13.11 -2.95
N ASP A 30 7.76 14.31 -2.64
CA ASP A 30 7.83 14.96 -1.32
C ASP A 30 6.80 14.41 -0.31
N ASP A 31 5.71 13.80 -0.79
CA ASP A 31 4.63 13.20 0.02
C ASP A 31 4.48 11.69 -0.27
N ALA A 32 5.48 11.11 -0.93
CA ALA A 32 5.53 9.67 -1.16
C ALA A 32 5.66 8.90 0.16
N PRO A 33 5.01 7.73 0.28
CA PRO A 33 5.08 6.94 1.50
C PRO A 33 6.50 6.44 1.75
N THR A 34 6.87 6.27 3.01
CA THR A 34 8.15 5.67 3.36
C THR A 34 8.13 4.15 3.19
N THR A 35 9.30 3.54 2.99
CA THR A 35 9.41 2.08 2.89
C THR A 35 8.81 1.36 4.11
N GLU A 36 9.01 1.89 5.32
CA GLU A 36 8.41 1.33 6.54
C GLU A 36 6.87 1.29 6.47
N GLU A 37 6.25 2.35 5.95
CA GLU A 37 4.79 2.41 5.80
C GLU A 37 4.28 1.42 4.77
N VAL A 38 4.93 1.35 3.61
CA VAL A 38 4.54 0.41 2.55
C VAL A 38 4.73 -1.04 3.00
N GLU A 39 5.73 -1.33 3.83
CA GLU A 39 5.90 -2.65 4.47
C GLU A 39 4.73 -3.00 5.38
N GLN A 40 4.26 -2.04 6.19
CA GLN A 40 3.07 -2.23 7.03
C GLN A 40 1.81 -2.46 6.18
N TRP A 41 1.64 -1.73 5.08
CA TRP A 41 0.51 -1.89 4.16
C TRP A 41 0.52 -3.28 3.55
N ARG A 42 1.68 -3.72 3.04
CA ARG A 42 1.89 -5.06 2.50
C ARG A 42 1.49 -6.12 3.52
N ASP A 43 1.93 -6.01 4.76
CA ASP A 43 1.65 -7.00 5.80
C ASP A 43 0.15 -7.12 6.09
N ILE A 44 -0.54 -5.99 6.27
CA ILE A 44 -2.00 -5.98 6.50
C ILE A 44 -2.77 -6.53 5.29
N LEU A 45 -2.38 -6.15 4.08
CA LEU A 45 -2.99 -6.63 2.84
C LEU A 45 -2.81 -8.15 2.68
N ASN A 46 -1.63 -8.66 3.03
CA ASN A 46 -1.33 -10.09 3.02
C ASN A 46 -2.17 -10.82 4.09
N GLY A 47 -2.30 -10.24 5.28
CA GLY A 47 -3.15 -10.75 6.36
C GLY A 47 -4.65 -10.78 6.02
N ARG A 48 -5.15 -9.82 5.24
CA ARG A 48 -6.55 -9.84 4.73
C ARG A 48 -6.78 -10.92 3.67
N GLY A 49 -5.75 -11.28 2.90
CA GLY A 49 -5.80 -12.35 1.91
C GLY A 49 -6.74 -12.09 0.72
N ASN A 50 -7.04 -13.13 -0.06
CA ASN A 50 -7.91 -13.07 -1.25
C ASN A 50 -7.43 -12.04 -2.30
N LYS A 51 -8.22 -11.00 -2.54
CA LYS A 51 -8.01 -9.98 -3.57
C LYS A 51 -6.94 -8.97 -3.16
N PHE A 52 -6.70 -8.83 -1.86
CA PHE A 52 -5.70 -7.92 -1.30
C PHE A 52 -4.26 -8.42 -1.50
N ILE A 53 -4.07 -9.72 -1.78
CA ILE A 53 -2.75 -10.28 -2.13
C ILE A 53 -2.15 -9.59 -3.34
N ARG A 54 -2.98 -9.19 -4.31
CA ARG A 54 -2.50 -8.46 -5.51
C ARG A 54 -1.98 -7.08 -5.13
N LEU A 55 -2.65 -6.38 -4.21
CA LEU A 55 -2.21 -5.08 -3.71
C LEU A 55 -0.95 -5.20 -2.86
N ALA A 56 -0.83 -6.25 -2.05
CA ALA A 56 0.39 -6.56 -1.31
C ALA A 56 1.58 -6.78 -2.27
N ALA A 57 1.35 -7.44 -3.41
CA ALA A 57 2.39 -7.64 -4.42
C ALA A 57 2.84 -6.30 -5.04
N ILE A 58 1.93 -5.36 -5.30
CA ILE A 58 2.26 -4.01 -5.80
C ILE A 58 3.14 -3.27 -4.80
N CYS A 59 2.74 -3.27 -3.52
CA CYS A 59 3.53 -2.67 -2.43
C CYS A 59 4.93 -3.29 -2.37
N GLN A 60 5.03 -4.61 -2.52
CA GLN A 60 6.31 -5.31 -2.48
C GLN A 60 7.21 -5.01 -3.68
N THR A 61 6.65 -4.88 -4.89
CA THR A 61 7.42 -4.46 -6.07
C THR A 61 7.97 -3.05 -5.88
N TRP A 62 7.16 -2.12 -5.38
CA TRP A 62 7.61 -0.76 -5.11
C TRP A 62 8.73 -0.72 -4.06
N LEU A 63 8.60 -1.50 -2.98
CA LEU A 63 9.63 -1.65 -1.95
C LEU A 63 10.94 -2.20 -2.51
N ASP A 64 10.89 -3.20 -3.40
CA ASP A 64 12.07 -3.76 -4.05
C ASP A 64 12.78 -2.71 -4.90
N GLU A 65 12.03 -1.83 -5.58
CA GLU A 65 12.59 -0.74 -6.39
C GLU A 65 13.26 0.34 -5.52
N GLU A 66 12.64 0.73 -4.40
CA GLU A 66 13.20 1.75 -3.48
C GLU A 66 14.39 1.25 -2.65
N GLN A 67 14.45 -0.04 -2.31
CA GLN A 67 15.55 -0.62 -1.54
C GLN A 67 16.78 -1.00 -2.38
N LYS A 68 16.80 -0.66 -3.67
CA LYS A 68 17.83 -1.05 -4.64
C LYS A 68 18.91 -0.01 -4.84
#